data_AF-A0A846Q7Y4-F1
#
_entry.id   AF-A0A846Q7Y4-F1
#
_cell.length_a   1.000
_cell.length_b   1.000
_cell.length_c   1.000
_cell.angle_alpha   90.00
_cell.angle_beta   90.00
_cell.angle_gamma   90.00
#
_symmetry.space_group_name_H-M   'P 1'
#
loop_
_entity.id
_entity.type
_entity.pdbx_description
1 polymer ?
#
loop_
_entity_poly.entity_id
_entity_poly.type
_entity_poly.pdbx_seq_one_letter_code
_entity_poly.pdbx_strand_id
1 'polypeptide(L)' 'TCAYYLALDGYKVTVFESQPVAGGMLALGIPEFRLPKDVLRYEIDRIKKLGVEIKTNTTIGKDIALDKLKEEYKAIF' A
#
# COMPACT_ATOMS: atom_id res chain seq x y z
N THR A 1 -0.95 2.00 7.58
CA THR A 1 -0.71 1.72 9.02
C THR A 1 0.02 0.41 9.25
N CYS A 2 -0.56 -0.75 8.90
CA CYS A 2 0.11 -2.06 9.11
C CYS A 2 1.53 -2.12 8.51
N ALA A 3 1.67 -1.80 7.23
CA ALA A 3 2.97 -1.80 6.55
C ALA A 3 4.02 -0.87 7.18
N TYR A 4 3.58 0.25 7.77
CA TYR A 4 4.49 1.20 8.43
C TYR A 4 5.13 0.58 9.68
N TYR A 5 4.32 0.00 10.57
CA TYR A 5 4.83 -0.61 11.80
C TYR A 5 5.67 -1.85 11.50
N LEU A 6 5.22 -2.71 10.59
CA LEU A 6 6.02 -3.87 10.17
C LEU A 6 7.38 -3.46 9.58
N ALA A 7 7.44 -2.38 8.81
CA ALA A 7 8.71 -1.87 8.29
C ALA A 7 9.62 -1.32 9.39
N LEU A 8 9.07 -0.64 10.41
CA LEU A 8 9.84 -0.20 11.58
C LEU A 8 10.40 -1.38 12.38
N ASP A 9 9.66 -2.47 12.47
CA ASP A 9 10.09 -3.72 13.11
C ASP A 9 11.12 -4.51 12.25
N GLY A 10 11.47 -4.00 11.07
CA GLY A 10 12.49 -4.57 10.19
C GLY A 10 11.97 -5.60 9.18
N TYR A 11 10.66 -5.78 9.06
CA TYR A 11 10.09 -6.68 8.06
C TYR A 11 10.12 -6.06 6.66
N LYS A 12 10.36 -6.90 5.64
CA LYS A 12 10.17 -6.51 4.24
C LYS A 12 8.69 -6.63 3.89
N VAL A 13 8.08 -5.51 3.51
CA VAL A 13 6.64 -5.43 3.25
C VAL A 13 6.39 -4.94 1.82
N THR A 14 5.49 -5.64 1.13
CA THR A 14 4.96 -5.23 -0.18
C THR A 14 3.45 -5.04 -0.04
N VAL A 15 2.94 -3.88 -0.49
CA VAL A 15 1.52 -3.56 -0.56
C VAL A 15 1.08 -3.67 -2.01
N PHE A 16 0.07 -4.49 -2.28
CA PHE A 16 -0.59 -4.58 -3.58
C PHE A 16 -1.86 -3.72 -3.57
N GLU A 17 -1.99 -2.84 -4.55
CA GLU A 17 -3.10 -1.92 -4.70
C GLU A 17 -3.70 -2.07 -6.10
N SER A 18 -5.01 -2.28 -6.16
CA SER A 18 -5.77 -2.46 -7.41
C SER A 18 -5.80 -1.20 -8.27
N GLN A 19 -5.83 -0.02 -7.63
CA GLN A 19 -5.98 1.25 -8.30
C GLN A 19 -4.63 1.81 -8.77
N PRO A 20 -4.61 2.80 -9.68
CA PRO A 20 -3.37 3.42 -10.15
C PRO A 20 -2.63 4.24 -9.08
N VAL A 21 -3.29 4.54 -7.96
CA VAL A 21 -2.77 5.36 -6.87
C VAL A 21 -2.96 4.67 -5.53
N ALA A 22 -1.97 4.83 -4.65
CA ALA A 22 -2.07 4.38 -3.27
C ALA A 22 -2.87 5.37 -2.40
N GLY A 23 -3.48 4.87 -1.32
CA GLY A 23 -4.24 5.68 -0.37
C GLY A 23 -5.75 5.41 -0.36
N GLY A 24 -6.25 4.56 -1.25
CA GLY A 24 -7.64 4.11 -1.26
C GLY A 24 -8.65 5.26 -1.26
N MET A 25 -9.64 5.22 -0.36
CA MET A 25 -10.68 6.25 -0.26
C MET A 25 -10.14 7.65 0.04
N LEU A 26 -9.00 7.76 0.73
CA LEU A 26 -8.37 9.05 1.00
C LEU A 26 -7.87 9.71 -0.30
N ALA A 27 -7.42 8.90 -1.26
CA ALA A 27 -6.93 9.37 -2.55
C ALA A 27 -8.06 9.59 -3.57
N LEU A 28 -9.09 8.72 -3.54
CA LEU A 28 -10.08 8.62 -4.61
C LEU A 28 -11.46 9.21 -4.25
N GLY A 29 -11.83 9.18 -2.97
CA GLY A 29 -13.19 9.53 -2.53
C GLY A 29 -13.31 10.88 -1.83
N ILE A 30 -12.26 11.33 -1.14
CA ILE A 30 -12.32 12.58 -0.37
C ILE A 30 -11.95 13.78 -1.26
N PRO A 31 -12.80 14.82 -1.35
CA PRO A 31 -12.46 16.03 -2.08
C PRO A 31 -11.24 16.75 -1.51
N GLU A 32 -10.45 17.34 -2.39
CA GLU A 32 -9.15 17.95 -2.07
C GLU A 32 -9.23 19.11 -1.08
N PHE A 33 -10.34 19.87 -1.08
CA PHE A 33 -10.56 20.94 -0.11
C PHE A 33 -10.78 20.43 1.34
N ARG A 34 -11.11 19.14 1.52
CA ARG A 34 -11.21 18.49 2.84
C ARG A 34 -9.94 17.74 3.22
N LEU A 35 -9.28 17.14 2.24
CA LEU A 35 -8.03 16.42 2.43
C LEU A 35 -7.07 16.77 1.28
N PRO A 36 -6.13 17.69 1.52
CA PRO A 36 -5.12 18.04 0.53
C PRO A 36 -4.31 16.82 0.10
N LYS A 37 -4.18 16.62 -1.21
CA LYS A 37 -3.54 15.41 -1.78
C LYS A 37 -2.03 15.37 -1.51
N ASP A 38 -1.41 16.52 -1.34
CA ASP A 38 0.01 16.67 -0.96
C ASP A 38 0.30 16.08 0.42
N VAL A 39 -0.60 16.26 1.39
CA VAL A 39 -0.47 15.65 2.72
C VAL A 39 -0.51 14.13 2.63
N LEU A 40 -1.46 13.59 1.85
CA LEU A 40 -1.56 12.14 1.64
C LEU A 40 -0.33 11.59 0.92
N ARG A 41 0.15 12.30 -0.11
CA ARG A 41 1.37 11.93 -0.85
C ARG A 41 2.60 11.95 0.06
N TYR A 42 2.73 12.95 0.91
CA TYR A 42 3.81 13.05 1.89
C TYR A 42 3.85 11.84 2.82
N GLU A 43 2.70 11.41 3.35
CA GLU A 43 2.62 10.22 4.21
C GLU A 43 2.95 8.93 3.44
N ILE A 44 2.47 8.77 2.21
CA ILE A 44 2.80 7.62 1.36
C ILE A 44 4.31 7.58 1.08
N ASP A 45 4.93 8.72 0.78
CA ASP A 45 6.36 8.81 0.51
C ASP A 45 7.19 8.54 1.76
N ARG A 46 6.72 8.93 2.95
CA ARG A 46 7.35 8.55 4.22
C ARG A 46 7.37 7.04 4.41
N ILE A 47 6.25 6.35 4.12
CA ILE A 47 6.17 4.89 4.23
C ILE A 47 7.10 4.22 3.21
N LYS A 48 7.15 4.70 1.97
CA LYS A 48 8.09 4.21 0.95
C LYS A 48 9.55 4.37 1.36
N LYS A 49 9.90 5.50 2.01
CA LYS A 49 11.26 5.74 2.53
C LYS A 49 11.68 4.76 3.63
N LEU A 50 10.74 4.10 4.30
CA LEU A 50 11.03 3.02 5.24
C LEU A 50 11.30 1.67 4.55
N GLY A 51 11.27 1.62 3.22
CA GLY A 51 11.52 0.41 2.44
C GLY A 51 10.28 -0.41 2.10
N VAL A 52 9.08 0.11 2.37
CA VAL A 52 7.82 -0.52 1.93
C VAL A 52 7.68 -0.37 0.42
N GLU A 53 7.51 -1.48 -0.27
CA GLU A 53 7.21 -1.50 -1.70
C GLU A 53 5.69 -1.38 -1.90
N ILE A 54 5.24 -0.52 -2.82
CA ILE A 54 3.81 -0.38 -3.15
C ILE A 54 3.64 -0.64 -4.65
N LYS A 55 2.91 -1.71 -4.99
CA LYS A 55 2.59 -2.13 -6.35
C LYS A 55 1.15 -1.77 -6.68
N THR A 56 0.96 -0.66 -7.38
CA THR A 56 -0.34 -0.21 -7.90
C THR A 56 -0.76 -1.01 -9.14
N ASN A 57 -2.00 -0.85 -9.58
CA ASN A 57 -2.59 -1.57 -10.72
C ASN A 57 -2.49 -3.10 -10.59
N THR A 58 -2.56 -3.63 -9.37
CA THR A 58 -2.45 -5.07 -9.10
C THR A 58 -3.62 -5.54 -8.26
N THR A 59 -4.54 -6.27 -8.87
CA THR A 59 -5.74 -6.80 -8.22
C THR A 59 -5.53 -8.26 -7.82
N ILE A 60 -5.61 -8.54 -6.52
CA ILE A 60 -5.55 -9.92 -6.01
C ILE A 60 -6.79 -10.70 -6.45
N GLY A 61 -6.59 -11.93 -6.92
CA GLY A 61 -7.62 -12.79 -7.51
C GLY A 61 -7.79 -12.62 -9.03
N LYS A 62 -7.29 -11.53 -9.61
CA LYS A 62 -7.31 -11.30 -11.07
C LYS A 62 -5.91 -11.31 -11.68
N ASP A 63 -5.02 -10.47 -11.15
CA ASP A 63 -3.66 -10.31 -11.65
C ASP A 63 -2.68 -11.21 -10.89
N ILE A 64 -2.93 -11.46 -9.60
CA ILE A 64 -2.14 -12.36 -8.76
C ILE A 64 -3.09 -13.24 -7.92
N ALA A 65 -2.90 -14.56 -7.96
CA ALA A 65 -3.67 -15.48 -7.13
C ALA A 65 -3.26 -15.37 -5.65
N LEU A 66 -4.23 -15.45 -4.75
CA LEU A 66 -3.98 -15.39 -3.30
C LEU A 66 -3.07 -16.54 -2.84
N ASP A 67 -3.20 -17.74 -3.41
CA ASP A 67 -2.38 -18.88 -3.02
C ASP A 67 -0.90 -18.69 -3.37
N LYS A 68 -0.61 -18.04 -4.49
CA LYS A 68 0.77 -17.64 -4.83
C LYS A 68 1.36 -16.70 -3.79
N LEU A 69 0.57 -15.76 -3.26
CA LEU A 69 1.04 -14.89 -2.18
C LEU A 69 1.32 -15.65 -0.88
N LYS A 70 0.54 -16.70 -0.58
CA LYS A 70 0.80 -17.53 0.62
C LYS A 70 2.09 -18.34 0.51
N GLU A 71 2.52 -18.67 -0.71
CA GLU A 71 3.81 -19.33 -0.96
C GLU A 71 4.99 -18.35 -0.85
N GLU A 72 4.81 -17.12 -1.34
CA GLU A 72 5.87 -16.11 -1.40
C GLU A 72 6.06 -15.34 -0.09
N TYR A 73 5.01 -15.15 0.72
CA TYR A 73 5.02 -14.33 1.93
C TYR A 73 4.71 -15.15 3.18
N LYS A 74 5.37 -14.81 4.28
CA LYS A 74 5.17 -15.49 5.58
C LYS A 74 3.87 -15.10 6.27
N ALA A 75 3.29 -13.94 5.92
CA ALA A 75 2.04 -13.44 6.47
C ALA A 75 1.36 -12.52 5.44
N ILE A 76 0.04 -12.41 5.53
CA ILE A 76 -0.82 -11.55 4.69
C ILE A 76 -1.82 -10.83 5.62
N PHE A 77 -2.14 -9.58 5.31
CA PHE A 77 -3.08 -8.72 6.03
C PHE A 77 -4.12 -8.13 5.08
#